data_AF-A0A934YAK9-F1
#
_entry.id   AF-A0A934YAK9-F1
#
_cell.length_a   1.000
_cell.length_b   1.000
_cell.length_c   1.000
_cell.angle_alpha   90.00
_cell.angle_beta   90.00
_cell.angle_gamma   90.00
#
_symmetry.space_group_name_H-M   'P 1'
#
loop_
_entity.id
_entity.type
_entity.pdbx_description
1 polymer ?
#
loop_
_entity_poly.entity_id
_entity_poly.type
_entity_poly.pdbx_seq_one_letter_code
_entity_poly.pdbx_strand_id
1 'polypeptide(L)'
;MKSYNNNYVQSQRDKNIASLLAIFLGWTGVHKFYLGKIKLGVLYAVFSFTFIPFFLSVIDFLVLITMRQQEFESKYNVDIPFTTPKNWRSRQVDRRNRRRGKTIIFSDEKPYYDRAPERKPDVTFRTTIPKVVGLSANKAYQEGLKLFEDYQYRNALERFQAALLINRENPQILFQMACCNSLLEQKEDLFNNMQKAIKNGFKDFDKIQTLDALAYFRIQIEFDAFKDSGFTKWQIQDEKEALNEIKSPETIAPEVEIIEENQEPLSTDELLAELKKLGELRQNGVLTDEQFAAQKQKLFA
;
A
#
# COMPACT_ATOMS: atom_id res chain seq x y z
N MET A 1 5.96 -5.88 -34.31
CA MET A 1 4.57 -5.82 -33.81
C MET A 1 4.41 -6.96 -32.81
N LYS A 2 4.69 -6.74 -31.52
CA LYS A 2 4.61 -7.79 -30.49
C LYS A 2 3.23 -7.75 -29.83
N SER A 3 2.53 -8.87 -29.88
CA SER A 3 1.27 -9.10 -29.19
C SER A 3 1.53 -9.08 -27.68
N TYR A 4 0.89 -8.17 -26.93
CA TYR A 4 0.96 -8.11 -25.48
C TYR A 4 -0.11 -9.06 -24.91
N ASN A 5 0.31 -10.23 -24.43
CA ASN A 5 -0.54 -11.08 -23.60
C ASN A 5 -0.59 -10.50 -22.17
N ASN A 6 -1.66 -9.76 -21.88
CA ASN A 6 -1.98 -9.28 -20.55
C ASN A 6 -2.73 -10.38 -19.78
N ASN A 7 -2.01 -11.21 -19.02
CA ASN A 7 -2.63 -12.08 -18.02
C ASN A 7 -2.83 -11.29 -16.71
N TYR A 8 -3.64 -10.23 -16.76
CA TYR A 8 -4.32 -9.83 -15.54
C TYR A 8 -5.38 -10.90 -15.32
N VAL A 9 -5.25 -11.72 -14.27
CA VAL A 9 -6.40 -12.48 -13.75
C VAL A 9 -7.30 -11.48 -13.00
N GLN A 10 -7.66 -10.42 -13.70
CA GLN A 10 -8.82 -9.63 -13.42
C GLN A 10 -9.97 -10.60 -13.67
N SER A 11 -10.96 -10.69 -12.78
CA SER A 11 -12.22 -11.36 -13.10
C SER A 11 -12.93 -10.49 -14.16
N GLN A 12 -12.37 -10.46 -15.37
CA GLN A 12 -12.99 -9.88 -16.52
C GLN A 12 -14.16 -10.79 -16.84
N ARG A 13 -15.32 -10.18 -17.01
CA ARG A 13 -16.45 -10.91 -17.55
C ARG A 13 -16.07 -11.27 -18.97
N ASP A 14 -16.25 -12.54 -19.32
CA ASP A 14 -16.00 -13.03 -20.65
C ASP A 14 -17.26 -12.86 -21.48
N LYS A 15 -17.11 -12.27 -22.66
CA LYS A 15 -18.20 -12.12 -23.63
C LYS A 15 -18.82 -13.47 -23.98
N ASN A 16 -18.00 -14.49 -24.14
CA ASN A 16 -18.44 -15.84 -24.52
C ASN A 16 -19.27 -16.48 -23.40
N ILE A 17 -18.85 -16.33 -22.14
CA ILE A 17 -19.60 -16.82 -20.98
C ILE A 17 -20.91 -16.05 -20.84
N ALA A 18 -20.89 -14.72 -21.00
CA ALA A 18 -22.10 -13.90 -20.98
C ALA A 18 -23.11 -14.32 -22.06
N SER A 19 -22.64 -14.60 -23.28
CA SER A 19 -23.49 -15.09 -24.38
C SER A 19 -24.05 -16.49 -24.11
N LEU A 20 -23.24 -17.42 -23.58
CA LEU A 20 -23.70 -18.76 -23.19
C LEU A 20 -24.75 -18.69 -22.08
N LEU A 21 -24.53 -17.85 -21.07
CA LEU A 21 -25.52 -17.61 -20.03
C LEU A 21 -26.80 -16.99 -20.58
N ALA A 22 -26.72 -16.14 -21.62
CA ALA A 22 -27.89 -15.51 -22.23
C ALA A 22 -28.76 -16.51 -23.01
N ILE A 23 -28.17 -17.52 -23.66
CA ILE A 23 -28.94 -18.52 -24.42
C ILE A 23 -29.49 -19.65 -23.53
N PHE A 24 -28.71 -20.14 -22.54
CA PHE A 24 -29.12 -21.26 -21.69
C PHE A 24 -29.88 -20.83 -20.43
N LEU A 25 -29.49 -19.71 -19.81
CA LEU A 25 -30.08 -19.16 -18.58
C LEU A 25 -30.63 -17.74 -18.82
N GLY A 26 -31.08 -17.49 -20.05
CA GLY A 26 -31.64 -16.21 -20.47
C GLY A 26 -32.97 -15.88 -19.80
N TRP A 27 -33.86 -16.88 -19.76
CA TRP A 27 -35.21 -16.79 -19.21
C TRP A 27 -35.24 -16.49 -17.71
N THR A 28 -34.20 -16.86 -16.96
CA THR A 28 -34.02 -16.53 -15.53
C THR A 28 -33.31 -15.19 -15.31
N GLY A 29 -32.67 -14.62 -16.34
CA GLY A 29 -31.94 -13.35 -16.23
C GLY A 29 -30.52 -13.45 -15.66
N VAL A 30 -29.97 -14.64 -15.46
CA VAL A 30 -28.63 -14.86 -14.83
C VAL A 30 -27.52 -14.12 -15.58
N HIS A 31 -27.58 -14.09 -16.91
CA HIS A 31 -26.62 -13.36 -17.74
C HIS A 31 -26.56 -11.84 -17.44
N LYS A 32 -27.65 -11.21 -16.99
CA LYS A 32 -27.65 -9.79 -16.58
C LYS A 32 -26.90 -9.57 -15.27
N PHE A 33 -26.98 -10.52 -14.33
CA PHE A 33 -26.18 -10.50 -13.11
C PHE A 33 -24.70 -10.66 -13.43
N TYR A 34 -24.36 -11.56 -14.34
CA TYR A 34 -22.99 -11.73 -14.83
C TYR A 34 -22.43 -10.42 -15.41
N LEU A 35 -23.24 -9.65 -16.13
CA LEU A 35 -22.88 -8.35 -16.70
C LEU A 35 -22.86 -7.18 -15.68
N GLY A 36 -23.08 -7.45 -14.38
CA GLY A 36 -23.12 -6.42 -13.34
C GLY A 36 -24.40 -5.57 -13.32
N LYS A 37 -25.40 -5.91 -14.13
CA LYS A 37 -26.69 -5.20 -14.23
C LYS A 37 -27.71 -5.79 -13.28
N ILE A 38 -27.44 -5.71 -11.98
CA ILE A 38 -28.22 -6.37 -10.92
C ILE A 38 -29.71 -6.00 -10.99
N LYS A 39 -30.05 -4.71 -11.14
CA LYS A 39 -31.45 -4.26 -11.24
C LYS A 39 -32.21 -4.92 -12.40
N LEU A 40 -31.55 -5.09 -13.55
CA LEU A 40 -32.15 -5.74 -14.72
C LEU A 40 -32.22 -7.26 -14.55
N GLY A 41 -31.24 -7.87 -13.88
CA GLY A 41 -31.28 -9.30 -13.53
C GLY A 41 -32.45 -9.63 -12.61
N VAL A 42 -32.67 -8.82 -11.57
CA VAL A 42 -33.82 -8.98 -10.66
C VAL A 42 -35.14 -8.80 -11.42
N LEU A 43 -35.22 -7.83 -12.32
CA LEU A 43 -36.40 -7.63 -13.16
C LEU A 43 -36.71 -8.88 -14.00
N TYR A 44 -35.69 -9.45 -14.66
CA TYR A 44 -35.86 -10.67 -15.46
C TYR A 44 -36.31 -11.84 -14.60
N ALA A 45 -35.71 -12.03 -13.42
CA ALA A 45 -36.07 -13.11 -12.49
C ALA A 45 -37.52 -13.02 -12.00
N VAL A 46 -38.00 -11.82 -11.66
CA VAL A 46 -39.39 -11.60 -11.25
C VAL A 46 -40.36 -11.89 -12.39
N PHE A 47 -40.01 -11.51 -13.63
CA PHE A 47 -40.84 -11.75 -14.80
C PHE A 47 -40.62 -13.12 -15.47
N SER A 48 -39.77 -14.01 -14.92
CA SER A 48 -39.42 -15.30 -15.55
C SER A 48 -40.62 -16.21 -15.81
N PHE A 49 -41.68 -16.11 -15.00
CA PHE A 49 -42.91 -16.89 -15.19
C PHE A 49 -43.75 -16.46 -16.40
N THR A 50 -43.50 -15.25 -16.95
CA THR A 50 -44.25 -14.72 -18.09
C THR A 50 -43.70 -15.17 -19.45
N PHE A 51 -42.56 -15.87 -19.48
CA PHE A 51 -41.79 -16.22 -20.69
C PHE A 51 -41.33 -15.04 -21.55
N ILE A 52 -41.74 -13.80 -21.27
CA ILE A 52 -41.27 -12.58 -21.95
C ILE A 52 -39.73 -12.42 -21.87
N PRO A 53 -39.07 -12.69 -20.71
CA PRO A 53 -37.61 -12.59 -20.61
C PRO A 53 -36.85 -13.53 -21.55
N PHE A 54 -37.45 -14.63 -21.99
CA PHE A 54 -36.84 -15.57 -22.95
C PHE A 54 -36.62 -14.92 -24.32
N PHE A 55 -37.61 -14.20 -24.85
CA PHE A 55 -37.45 -13.51 -26.14
C PHE A 55 -36.46 -12.34 -26.03
N LEU A 56 -36.50 -11.60 -24.92
CA LEU A 56 -35.53 -10.54 -24.65
C LEU A 56 -34.10 -11.07 -24.52
N SER A 57 -33.91 -12.26 -23.92
CA SER A 57 -32.58 -12.86 -23.80
C SER A 57 -32.01 -13.35 -25.13
N VAL A 58 -32.86 -13.77 -26.07
CA VAL A 58 -32.42 -14.09 -27.45
C VAL A 58 -31.90 -12.84 -28.16
N ILE A 59 -32.57 -11.69 -27.99
CA ILE A 59 -32.10 -10.41 -28.54
C ILE A 59 -30.77 -10.01 -27.86
N ASP A 60 -30.68 -10.14 -26.54
CA ASP A 60 -29.45 -9.86 -25.80
C ASP A 60 -28.29 -10.77 -26.24
N PHE A 61 -28.55 -12.04 -26.53
CA PHE A 61 -27.57 -12.98 -27.08
C PHE A 61 -27.07 -12.51 -28.47
N LEU A 62 -27.97 -12.11 -29.37
CA LEU A 62 -27.59 -11.58 -30.68
C LEU A 62 -26.77 -10.29 -30.58
N VAL A 63 -27.10 -9.40 -29.64
CA VAL A 63 -26.31 -8.19 -29.38
C VAL A 63 -24.93 -8.55 -28.83
N LEU A 64 -24.83 -9.52 -27.93
CA LEU A 64 -23.56 -9.93 -27.34
C LEU A 64 -22.65 -10.64 -28.34
N ILE A 65 -23.19 -11.46 -29.24
CA ILE A 65 -22.38 -12.14 -30.27
C ILE A 65 -21.93 -11.16 -31.37
N THR A 66 -22.76 -10.20 -31.75
CA THR A 66 -22.42 -9.18 -32.77
C THR A 66 -21.53 -8.06 -32.23
N MET A 67 -21.50 -7.84 -30.92
CA MET A 67 -20.63 -6.87 -30.26
C MET A 67 -19.14 -7.25 -30.37
N ARG A 68 -18.29 -6.27 -30.69
CA ARG A 68 -16.83 -6.44 -30.70
C ARG A 68 -16.29 -6.61 -29.27
N GLN A 69 -15.21 -7.37 -29.13
CA GLN A 69 -14.60 -7.66 -27.82
C GLN A 69 -14.21 -6.39 -27.05
N GLN A 70 -13.60 -5.42 -27.72
CA GLN A 70 -13.24 -4.12 -27.13
C GLN A 70 -14.45 -3.33 -26.63
N GLU A 71 -15.57 -3.39 -27.36
CA GLU A 71 -16.80 -2.71 -26.96
C GLU A 71 -17.41 -3.36 -25.72
N PHE A 72 -17.39 -4.69 -25.65
CA PHE A 72 -17.84 -5.45 -24.49
C PHE A 72 -17.03 -5.07 -23.24
N GLU A 73 -15.70 -5.11 -23.34
CA GLU A 73 -14.80 -4.73 -22.26
C GLU A 73 -15.08 -3.29 -21.79
N SER A 74 -15.24 -2.36 -22.74
CA SER A 74 -15.53 -0.95 -22.44
C SER A 74 -16.90 -0.68 -21.80
N LYS A 75 -17.83 -1.62 -21.92
CA LYS A 75 -19.22 -1.46 -21.45
C LYS A 75 -19.50 -2.23 -20.17
N TYR A 76 -18.85 -3.39 -19.99
CA TYR A 76 -19.16 -4.33 -18.91
C TYR A 76 -17.99 -4.57 -17.96
N ASN A 77 -16.76 -4.27 -18.34
CA ASN A 77 -15.57 -4.50 -17.49
C ASN A 77 -14.94 -3.19 -16.97
N VAL A 78 -15.64 -2.05 -17.08
CA VAL A 78 -15.08 -0.73 -16.68
C VAL A 78 -15.64 -0.17 -15.39
N ASP A 79 -16.71 -0.77 -14.87
CA ASP A 79 -17.30 -0.38 -13.59
C ASP A 79 -16.93 -1.44 -12.54
N ILE A 80 -15.66 -1.43 -12.14
CA ILE A 80 -15.22 -1.97 -10.86
C ILE A 80 -15.20 -0.78 -9.90
N PRO A 81 -16.06 -0.73 -8.87
CA PRO A 81 -16.25 0.47 -8.03
C PRO A 81 -15.03 0.84 -7.18
N PHE A 82 -13.92 0.11 -7.28
CA PHE A 82 -12.71 0.37 -6.49
C PHE A 82 -11.57 1.08 -7.26
N THR A 83 -11.60 1.20 -8.60
CA THR A 83 -10.35 1.53 -9.34
C THR A 83 -10.39 2.75 -10.25
N THR A 84 -11.50 3.49 -10.38
CA THR A 84 -11.47 4.74 -11.16
C THR A 84 -12.24 5.88 -10.48
N PRO A 85 -11.56 6.97 -10.05
CA PRO A 85 -12.27 8.20 -9.74
C PRO A 85 -12.99 8.70 -11.01
N LYS A 86 -14.31 8.83 -10.92
CA LYS A 86 -15.26 9.33 -11.96
C LYS A 86 -14.75 10.57 -12.71
N ASN A 87 -13.91 11.34 -12.03
CA ASN A 87 -13.34 12.64 -12.37
C ASN A 87 -12.32 12.57 -13.54
N TRP A 88 -11.77 11.40 -13.84
CA TRP A 88 -10.74 11.23 -14.88
C TRP A 88 -11.31 10.94 -16.28
N ARG A 89 -12.54 10.42 -16.38
CA ARG A 89 -13.16 10.07 -17.67
C ARG A 89 -13.74 11.27 -18.43
N SER A 90 -14.16 12.32 -17.72
CA SER A 90 -14.78 13.51 -18.34
C SER A 90 -13.80 14.39 -19.12
N ARG A 91 -12.49 14.33 -18.83
CA ARG A 91 -11.49 15.21 -19.49
C ARG A 91 -11.02 14.73 -20.86
N GLN A 92 -11.10 13.43 -21.15
CA GLN A 92 -10.53 12.86 -22.38
C GLN A 92 -11.55 12.73 -23.52
N VAL A 93 -12.84 12.54 -23.21
CA VAL A 93 -13.91 12.47 -24.21
C VAL A 93 -14.30 13.88 -24.70
N ASP A 94 -14.28 14.87 -23.82
CA ASP A 94 -14.68 16.25 -24.14
C ASP A 94 -13.70 16.96 -25.10
N ARG A 95 -12.42 16.56 -25.09
CA ARG A 95 -11.40 17.08 -26.03
C ARG A 95 -11.57 16.61 -27.48
N ARG A 96 -12.20 15.46 -27.72
CA ARG A 96 -12.49 14.98 -29.09
C ARG A 96 -13.72 15.65 -29.71
N ASN A 97 -14.75 15.94 -28.91
CA ASN A 97 -15.95 16.62 -29.41
C ASN A 97 -15.75 18.12 -29.65
N ARG A 98 -14.87 18.80 -28.88
CA ARG A 98 -14.56 20.22 -29.10
C ARG A 98 -13.89 20.55 -30.43
N ARG A 99 -13.30 19.56 -31.13
CA ARG A 99 -12.67 19.74 -32.45
C ARG A 99 -13.59 19.45 -33.63
N ARG A 100 -14.82 18.95 -33.38
CA ARG A 100 -15.76 18.53 -34.44
C ARG A 100 -17.07 19.32 -34.49
N GLY A 101 -17.25 20.33 -33.65
CA GLY A 101 -18.42 21.19 -33.73
C GLY A 101 -18.19 22.53 -33.05
N LYS A 102 -17.85 23.55 -33.84
CA LYS A 102 -18.26 24.93 -33.53
C LYS A 102 -18.20 25.79 -34.79
N THR A 103 -19.34 25.84 -35.49
CA THR A 103 -19.70 26.99 -36.32
C THR A 103 -19.60 28.24 -35.45
N ILE A 104 -18.82 29.21 -35.90
CA ILE A 104 -18.58 30.47 -35.21
C ILE A 104 -19.85 31.33 -35.32
N ILE A 105 -20.48 31.64 -34.19
CA ILE A 105 -21.38 32.79 -34.06
C ILE A 105 -20.69 33.75 -33.09
N PHE A 106 -20.44 34.97 -33.58
CA PHE A 106 -19.86 36.09 -32.84
C PHE A 106 -20.91 36.73 -31.94
N SER A 107 -20.55 37.01 -30.69
CA SER A 107 -21.14 38.09 -29.91
C SER A 107 -20.27 38.39 -28.70
N ASP A 108 -19.94 39.68 -28.57
CA ASP A 108 -19.05 40.32 -27.62
C ASP A 108 -19.44 40.15 -26.16
N GLU A 109 -18.46 39.96 -25.28
CA GLU A 109 -18.21 40.81 -24.09
C GLU A 109 -17.12 40.20 -23.19
N LYS A 110 -16.13 41.03 -22.86
CA LYS A 110 -15.22 40.87 -21.71
C LYS A 110 -15.53 42.01 -20.74
N PRO A 111 -15.37 41.79 -19.43
CA PRO A 111 -14.76 42.82 -18.61
C PRO A 111 -13.53 42.32 -17.84
N TYR A 112 -12.72 43.32 -17.48
CA TYR A 112 -11.34 43.31 -17.04
C TYR A 112 -11.22 44.07 -15.72
N TYR A 113 -10.29 43.69 -14.84
CA TYR A 113 -9.44 44.53 -13.96
C TYR A 113 -8.22 43.65 -13.57
N ASP A 114 -6.93 44.04 -13.51
CA ASP A 114 -6.22 45.31 -13.67
C ASP A 114 -4.72 45.07 -14.03
N ARG A 115 -4.07 46.09 -14.60
CA ARG A 115 -2.65 46.27 -15.01
C ARG A 115 -1.81 46.70 -13.79
N ALA A 116 -0.48 46.61 -13.63
CA ALA A 116 0.74 46.19 -14.34
C ALA A 116 1.89 46.17 -13.26
N PRO A 117 3.19 45.84 -13.51
CA PRO A 117 4.04 46.49 -14.52
C PRO A 117 4.92 45.54 -15.35
N GLU A 118 5.25 46.00 -16.56
CA GLU A 118 6.25 45.42 -17.45
C GLU A 118 7.68 45.52 -16.86
N ARG A 119 8.43 44.42 -16.93
CA ARG A 119 9.91 44.44 -16.91
C ARG A 119 10.44 43.86 -18.23
N LYS A 120 11.47 44.54 -18.75
CA LYS A 120 12.09 44.45 -20.09
C LYS A 120 12.57 43.04 -20.47
N PRO A 121 12.79 42.73 -21.77
CA PRO A 121 13.18 41.38 -22.18
C PRO A 121 14.66 41.15 -21.85
N ASP A 122 14.93 40.35 -20.82
CA ASP A 122 16.27 39.82 -20.60
C ASP A 122 16.57 38.79 -21.70
N VAL A 123 17.53 39.13 -22.55
CA VAL A 123 18.22 38.18 -23.45
C VAL A 123 19.10 37.30 -22.55
N THR A 124 18.49 36.31 -21.92
CA THR A 124 19.21 35.22 -21.27
C THR A 124 19.02 33.97 -22.12
N PHE A 125 20.14 33.30 -22.41
CA PHE A 125 20.24 32.10 -23.22
C PHE A 125 19.05 31.17 -22.98
N ARG A 126 18.30 30.83 -24.04
CA ARG A 126 17.31 29.75 -23.99
C ARG A 126 18.05 28.42 -23.84
N THR A 127 18.49 28.12 -22.63
CA THR A 127 18.62 26.73 -22.21
C THR A 127 17.20 26.21 -22.16
N THR A 128 16.80 25.39 -23.12
CA THR A 128 15.50 24.72 -23.06
C THR A 128 15.53 23.81 -21.84
N ILE A 129 15.07 24.30 -20.69
CA ILE A 129 14.86 23.51 -19.49
C ILE A 129 13.84 22.43 -19.91
N PRO A 130 14.18 21.13 -19.87
CA PRO A 130 13.20 20.09 -20.18
C PRO A 130 12.02 20.26 -19.22
N LYS A 131 10.80 20.31 -19.76
CA LYS A 131 9.58 20.37 -18.95
C LYS A 131 9.63 19.22 -17.93
N VAL A 132 9.61 19.55 -16.64
CA VAL A 132 9.55 18.55 -15.55
C VAL A 132 8.33 17.67 -15.81
N VAL A 133 8.57 16.41 -16.17
CA VAL A 133 7.50 15.46 -16.44
C VAL A 133 6.81 15.18 -15.10
N GLY A 134 5.56 15.61 -14.96
CA GLY A 134 4.80 15.38 -13.74
C GLY A 134 4.78 13.89 -13.38
N LEU A 135 4.84 13.56 -12.09
CA LEU A 135 4.95 12.18 -11.58
C LEU A 135 3.92 11.21 -12.20
N SER A 136 2.69 11.70 -12.45
CA SER A 136 1.61 10.94 -13.10
C SER A 136 1.91 10.54 -14.56
N ALA A 137 2.79 11.26 -15.25
CA ALA A 137 3.20 10.96 -16.62
C ALA A 137 4.36 9.95 -16.70
N ASN A 138 4.99 9.59 -15.57
CA ASN A 138 6.04 8.58 -15.55
C ASN A 138 5.43 7.18 -15.68
N LYS A 139 5.71 6.51 -16.80
CA LYS A 139 5.22 5.16 -17.10
C LYS A 139 5.63 4.13 -16.04
N ALA A 140 6.89 4.15 -15.59
CA ALA A 140 7.40 3.19 -14.61
C ALA A 140 6.71 3.37 -13.25
N TYR A 141 6.44 4.60 -12.84
CA TYR A 141 5.70 4.88 -11.60
C TYR A 141 4.26 4.36 -11.66
N GLN A 142 3.57 4.57 -12.79
CA GLN A 142 2.21 4.04 -12.98
C GLN A 142 2.18 2.50 -13.03
N GLU A 143 3.20 1.86 -13.61
CA GLU A 143 3.35 0.41 -13.56
C GLU A 143 3.59 -0.09 -12.13
N GLY A 144 4.43 0.60 -11.35
CA GLY A 144 4.68 0.27 -9.95
C GLY A 144 3.42 0.36 -9.09
N LEU A 145 2.59 1.40 -9.27
CA LEU A 145 1.31 1.52 -8.56
C LEU A 145 0.34 0.37 -8.87
N LYS A 146 0.27 -0.06 -10.13
CA LYS A 146 -0.55 -1.22 -10.51
C LYS A 146 -0.06 -2.50 -9.83
N LEU A 147 1.25 -2.74 -9.85
CA LEU A 147 1.84 -3.91 -9.19
C LEU A 147 1.64 -3.88 -7.67
N PHE A 148 1.65 -2.69 -7.07
CA PHE A 148 1.34 -2.50 -5.66
C PHE A 148 -0.11 -2.89 -5.34
N GLU A 149 -1.07 -2.45 -6.16
CA GLU A 149 -2.49 -2.85 -6.06
C GLU A 149 -2.70 -4.36 -6.33
N ASP A 150 -1.87 -4.96 -7.19
CA ASP A 150 -1.87 -6.39 -7.52
C ASP A 150 -1.14 -7.25 -6.45
N TYR A 151 -0.79 -6.68 -5.29
CA TYR A 151 -0.07 -7.35 -4.19
C TYR A 151 1.33 -7.88 -4.57
N GLN A 152 1.89 -7.42 -5.70
CA GLN A 152 3.21 -7.82 -6.19
C GLN A 152 4.29 -6.83 -5.72
N TYR A 153 4.50 -6.73 -4.42
CA TYR A 153 5.33 -5.69 -3.82
C TYR A 153 6.80 -5.72 -4.28
N ARG A 154 7.37 -6.91 -4.49
CA ARG A 154 8.75 -7.06 -5.01
C ARG A 154 8.88 -6.46 -6.41
N ASN A 155 7.96 -6.79 -7.30
CA ASN A 155 7.94 -6.27 -8.68
C ASN A 155 7.62 -4.76 -8.70
N ALA A 156 6.74 -4.31 -7.80
CA ALA A 156 6.42 -2.89 -7.64
C ALA A 156 7.66 -2.08 -7.23
N LEU A 157 8.47 -2.63 -6.31
CA LEU A 157 9.72 -2.02 -5.84
C LEU A 157 10.70 -1.80 -7.01
N GLU A 158 10.90 -2.78 -7.88
CA GLU A 158 11.74 -2.63 -9.09
C GLU A 158 11.25 -1.50 -10.00
N ARG A 159 9.93 -1.40 -10.20
CA ARG A 159 9.33 -0.33 -11.03
C ARG A 159 9.48 1.03 -10.37
N PHE A 160 9.34 1.12 -9.05
CA PHE A 160 9.56 2.36 -8.31
C PHE A 160 11.03 2.78 -8.31
N GLN A 161 11.98 1.84 -8.20
CA GLN A 161 13.41 2.11 -8.40
C GLN A 161 13.68 2.66 -9.79
N ALA A 162 13.13 2.02 -10.84
CA ALA A 162 13.25 2.52 -12.20
C ALA A 162 12.63 3.94 -12.36
N ALA A 163 11.53 4.22 -11.68
CA ALA A 163 10.91 5.55 -11.67
C ALA A 163 11.76 6.60 -10.94
N LEU A 164 12.46 6.20 -9.87
CA LEU A 164 13.36 7.05 -9.08
C LEU A 164 14.58 7.50 -9.89
N LEU A 165 15.07 6.68 -10.83
CA LEU A 165 16.18 7.06 -11.72
C LEU A 165 15.84 8.28 -12.58
N ILE A 166 14.56 8.44 -12.95
CA ILE A 166 14.06 9.53 -13.79
C ILE A 166 13.75 10.76 -12.92
N ASN A 167 13.01 10.56 -11.84
CA ASN A 167 12.62 11.61 -10.89
C ASN A 167 13.44 11.45 -9.61
N ARG A 168 14.73 11.82 -9.69
CA ARG A 168 15.67 11.69 -8.57
C ARG A 168 15.06 12.35 -7.33
N GLU A 169 14.90 11.54 -6.29
CA GLU A 169 14.50 11.98 -4.95
C GLU A 169 13.03 12.44 -4.80
N ASN A 170 12.13 12.01 -5.69
CA ASN A 170 10.72 12.34 -5.51
C ASN A 170 10.16 11.73 -4.20
N PRO A 171 9.59 12.55 -3.29
CA PRO A 171 9.13 12.08 -1.98
C PRO A 171 7.99 11.06 -2.06
N GLN A 172 7.13 11.15 -3.08
CA GLN A 172 6.03 10.21 -3.27
C GLN A 172 6.52 8.84 -3.73
N ILE A 173 7.56 8.77 -4.58
CA ILE A 173 8.13 7.47 -4.99
C ILE A 173 8.78 6.78 -3.79
N LEU A 174 9.55 7.54 -3.01
CA LEU A 174 10.21 7.04 -1.80
C LEU A 174 9.19 6.55 -0.77
N PHE A 175 8.08 7.27 -0.58
CA PHE A 175 6.99 6.84 0.30
C PHE A 175 6.33 5.54 -0.18
N GLN A 176 6.09 5.39 -1.49
CA GLN A 176 5.54 4.14 -2.04
C GLN A 176 6.50 2.96 -1.88
N MET A 177 7.81 3.19 -2.06
CA MET A 177 8.83 2.19 -1.77
C MET A 177 8.85 1.80 -0.29
N ALA A 178 8.71 2.77 0.62
CA ALA A 178 8.57 2.50 2.05
C ALA A 178 7.33 1.62 2.33
N CYS A 179 6.19 1.91 1.70
CA CYS A 179 4.99 1.07 1.82
C CYS A 179 5.24 -0.37 1.32
N CYS A 180 5.92 -0.55 0.17
CA CYS A 180 6.32 -1.88 -0.29
C CYS A 180 7.22 -2.60 0.71
N ASN A 181 8.22 -1.90 1.26
CA ASN A 181 9.18 -2.48 2.19
C ASN A 181 8.52 -2.88 3.51
N SER A 182 7.56 -2.11 4.00
CA SER A 182 6.75 -2.46 5.17
C SER A 182 5.95 -3.74 4.94
N LEU A 183 5.35 -3.90 3.75
CA LEU A 183 4.62 -5.12 3.38
C LEU A 183 5.52 -6.34 3.11
N LEU A 184 6.80 -6.09 2.82
CA LEU A 184 7.83 -7.12 2.65
C LEU A 184 8.65 -7.35 3.92
N GLU A 185 8.30 -6.67 5.02
CA GLU A 185 8.98 -6.77 6.32
C GLU A 185 10.48 -6.41 6.25
N GLN A 186 10.84 -5.52 5.33
CA GLN A 186 12.22 -5.03 5.16
C GLN A 186 12.44 -3.79 6.03
N LYS A 187 12.76 -4.01 7.31
CA LYS A 187 12.93 -2.96 8.32
C LYS A 187 13.91 -1.86 7.89
N GLU A 188 15.13 -2.21 7.53
CA GLU A 188 16.19 -1.23 7.22
C GLU A 188 15.81 -0.32 6.05
N ASP A 189 15.40 -0.93 4.93
CA ASP A 189 15.02 -0.20 3.73
C ASP A 189 13.76 0.63 3.93
N LEU A 190 12.84 0.19 4.80
CA LEU A 190 11.63 0.93 5.19
C LEU A 190 12.00 2.25 5.90
N PHE A 191 12.78 2.20 6.98
CA PHE A 191 13.17 3.40 7.71
C PHE A 191 14.03 4.34 6.85
N ASN A 192 14.97 3.79 6.08
CA ASN A 192 15.81 4.56 5.16
C ASN A 192 15.00 5.30 4.10
N ASN A 193 14.01 4.63 3.47
CA ASN A 193 13.17 5.26 2.46
C ASN A 193 12.19 6.26 3.05
N MET A 194 11.67 6.01 4.26
CA MET A 194 10.79 6.94 4.97
C MET A 194 11.54 8.23 5.34
N GLN A 195 12.74 8.11 5.91
CA GLN A 195 13.61 9.24 6.23
C GLN A 195 13.91 10.08 4.97
N LYS A 196 14.27 9.43 3.86
CA LYS A 196 14.51 10.11 2.58
C LYS A 196 13.25 10.80 2.06
N ALA A 197 12.08 10.17 2.14
CA ALA A 197 10.82 10.76 1.67
C ALA A 197 10.51 12.07 2.41
N ILE A 198 10.68 12.07 3.73
CA ILE A 198 10.38 13.22 4.58
C ILE A 198 11.42 14.33 4.39
N LYS A 199 12.71 13.97 4.33
CA LYS A 199 13.79 14.90 3.99
C LYS A 199 13.56 15.60 2.64
N ASN A 200 12.98 14.89 1.67
CA ASN A 200 12.66 15.41 0.34
C ASN A 200 11.27 16.08 0.26
N GLY A 201 10.63 16.36 1.41
CA GLY A 201 9.43 17.20 1.49
C GLY A 201 8.10 16.46 1.47
N PHE A 202 8.05 15.18 1.90
CA PHE A 202 6.79 14.50 2.19
C PHE A 202 6.11 15.13 3.42
N LYS A 203 4.85 15.57 3.29
CA LYS A 203 4.12 16.35 4.32
C LYS A 203 2.96 15.61 4.98
N ASP A 204 2.54 14.48 4.43
CA ASP A 204 1.32 13.78 4.87
C ASP A 204 1.62 12.85 6.05
N PHE A 205 1.99 13.40 7.22
CA PHE A 205 2.31 12.62 8.41
C PHE A 205 1.14 11.79 8.93
N ASP A 206 -0.10 12.26 8.71
CA ASP A 206 -1.31 11.52 9.06
C ASP A 206 -1.38 10.17 8.35
N LYS A 207 -0.90 10.09 7.10
CA LYS A 207 -0.85 8.83 6.34
C LYS A 207 0.10 7.83 6.95
N ILE A 208 1.21 8.28 7.55
CA ILE A 208 2.17 7.38 8.20
C ILE A 208 1.51 6.65 9.38
N GLN A 209 0.61 7.33 10.09
CA GLN A 209 -0.06 6.79 11.27
C GLN A 209 -1.35 6.04 10.97
N THR A 210 -1.99 6.26 9.81
CA THR A 210 -3.31 5.69 9.48
C THR A 210 -3.25 4.58 8.45
N LEU A 211 -2.24 4.56 7.58
CA LEU A 211 -2.22 3.68 6.42
C LEU A 211 -1.88 2.24 6.81
N ASP A 212 -2.74 1.30 6.40
CA ASP A 212 -2.65 -0.11 6.77
C ASP A 212 -1.35 -0.78 6.32
N ALA A 213 -0.84 -0.45 5.13
CA ALA A 213 0.45 -0.98 4.66
C ALA A 213 1.64 -0.63 5.57
N LEU A 214 1.52 0.39 6.42
CA LEU A 214 2.52 0.80 7.41
C LEU A 214 2.21 0.24 8.81
N ALA A 215 1.38 -0.80 8.92
CA ALA A 215 1.18 -1.51 10.18
C ALA A 215 2.49 -2.09 10.71
N TYR A 216 3.27 -2.79 9.88
CA TYR A 216 4.58 -3.33 10.27
C TYR A 216 5.52 -2.24 10.77
N PHE A 217 5.54 -1.08 10.10
CA PHE A 217 6.34 0.07 10.50
C PHE A 217 6.03 0.56 11.93
N ARG A 218 4.74 0.63 12.28
CA ARG A 218 4.26 1.12 13.59
C ARG A 218 4.49 0.15 14.75
N ILE A 219 4.76 -1.13 14.45
CA ILE A 219 5.01 -2.17 15.46
C ILE A 219 6.49 -2.23 15.85
N GLN A 220 7.38 -1.65 15.03
CA GLN A 220 8.83 -1.65 15.31
C GLN A 220 9.14 -0.87 16.58
N ILE A 221 10.05 -1.39 17.40
CA ILE A 221 10.44 -0.76 18.67
C ILE A 221 11.06 0.63 18.45
N GLU A 222 11.71 0.80 17.30
CA GLU A 222 12.38 2.04 16.93
C GLU A 222 11.40 3.09 16.37
N PHE A 223 10.13 2.74 16.14
CA PHE A 223 9.15 3.65 15.55
C PHE A 223 8.89 4.87 16.43
N ASP A 224 8.76 4.68 17.74
CA ASP A 224 8.50 5.78 18.68
C ASP A 224 9.68 6.75 18.75
N ALA A 225 10.92 6.22 18.85
CA ALA A 225 12.13 7.02 18.79
C ALA A 225 12.27 7.77 17.45
N PHE A 226 11.90 7.12 16.35
CA PHE A 226 11.89 7.73 15.03
C PHE A 226 10.85 8.86 14.93
N LYS A 227 9.66 8.67 15.49
CA LYS A 227 8.58 9.66 15.55
C LYS A 227 8.98 10.87 16.39
N ASP A 228 9.58 10.65 17.56
CA ASP A 228 10.05 11.71 18.46
C ASP A 228 11.16 12.55 17.84
N SER A 229 11.99 11.94 16.97
CA SER A 229 12.98 12.66 16.16
C SER A 229 12.38 13.53 15.04
N GLY A 230 11.06 13.56 14.89
CA GLY A 230 10.39 14.18 13.74
C GLY A 230 10.68 13.41 12.44
N PHE A 231 10.82 12.08 12.51
CA PHE A 231 11.13 11.19 11.39
C PHE A 231 12.44 11.52 10.65
N THR A 232 13.40 12.13 11.35
CA THR A 232 14.63 12.65 10.73
C THR A 232 15.85 11.80 11.08
N LYS A 233 15.86 11.11 12.23
CA LYS A 233 17.03 10.36 12.70
C LYS A 233 16.71 8.87 12.85
N TRP A 234 17.35 8.05 12.02
CA TRP A 234 17.32 6.59 12.09
C TRP A 234 18.75 6.06 12.20
N GLN A 235 18.96 5.07 13.06
CA GLN A 235 20.23 4.33 13.22
C GLN A 235 19.91 2.84 13.27
N ILE A 236 20.77 2.01 12.69
CA ILE A 236 20.66 0.56 12.79
C ILE A 236 21.10 0.19 14.21
N GLN A 237 20.18 -0.27 15.04
CA GLN A 237 20.51 -0.94 16.29
C GLN A 237 20.60 -2.45 15.99
N ASP A 238 21.76 -3.05 16.25
CA ASP A 238 21.92 -4.49 16.14
C ASP A 238 20.91 -5.15 17.09
N GLU A 239 20.06 -6.04 16.58
CA GLU A 239 18.94 -6.67 17.30
C GLU A 239 19.36 -7.40 18.60
N LYS A 240 20.67 -7.63 18.78
CA LYS A 240 21.27 -8.23 19.97
C LYS A 240 21.37 -7.29 21.17
N GLU A 241 21.40 -5.97 20.97
CA GLU A 241 21.44 -4.99 22.07
C GLU A 241 20.04 -4.62 22.58
N ALA A 242 19.04 -4.53 21.68
CA ALA A 242 17.67 -4.14 22.04
C ALA A 242 16.93 -5.18 22.91
N LEU A 243 17.25 -6.47 22.77
CA LEU A 243 16.70 -7.53 23.64
C LEU A 243 17.20 -7.44 25.09
N ASN A 244 18.31 -6.74 25.34
CA ASN A 244 18.83 -6.52 26.69
C ASN A 244 18.17 -5.31 27.38
N GLU A 245 17.63 -4.35 26.63
CA GLU A 245 17.00 -3.13 27.18
C GLU A 245 15.51 -3.34 27.56
N ILE A 246 14.81 -4.34 27.01
CA ILE A 246 13.37 -4.56 27.26
C ILE A 246 13.08 -5.18 28.65
N LYS A 247 14.10 -5.53 29.45
CA LYS A 247 13.89 -6.07 30.81
C LYS A 247 13.59 -5.05 31.89
N SER A 248 13.54 -3.76 31.58
CA SER A 248 13.39 -2.73 32.63
C SER A 248 12.28 -1.72 32.34
N PRO A 249 11.02 -2.00 32.69
CA PRO A 249 10.07 -0.94 32.99
C PRO A 249 10.30 -0.45 34.43
N GLU A 250 10.64 0.83 34.52
CA GLU A 250 10.94 1.67 35.68
C GLU A 250 10.18 1.35 36.99
N THR A 251 10.91 1.37 38.12
CA THR A 251 10.35 1.75 39.43
C THR A 251 11.37 2.60 40.21
N ILE A 252 11.17 3.92 40.15
CA ILE A 252 11.39 4.98 41.15
C ILE A 252 12.39 4.74 42.32
N ALA A 253 13.49 5.52 42.29
CA ALA A 253 14.33 6.09 43.38
C ALA A 253 15.31 5.19 44.19
N PRO A 254 16.35 5.78 44.83
CA PRO A 254 17.36 6.73 44.33
C PRO A 254 18.79 6.12 44.35
N GLU A 255 19.69 6.84 43.68
CA GLU A 255 21.16 6.77 43.65
C GLU A 255 21.83 6.10 44.89
N VAL A 256 22.44 4.93 44.70
CA VAL A 256 23.46 4.37 45.61
C VAL A 256 24.58 3.74 44.78
N GLU A 257 25.81 4.16 45.10
CA GLU A 257 27.08 3.76 44.51
C GLU A 257 27.22 2.24 44.34
N ILE A 258 27.60 1.81 43.12
CA ILE A 258 28.02 0.44 42.86
C ILE A 258 29.48 0.31 43.30
N ILE A 259 29.71 -0.40 44.40
CA ILE A 259 30.99 -1.04 44.69
C ILE A 259 31.02 -2.32 43.87
N GLU A 260 31.96 -2.41 42.93
CA GLU A 260 32.27 -3.63 42.19
C GLU A 260 32.77 -4.71 43.16
N GLU A 261 32.05 -5.81 43.30
CA GLU A 261 32.58 -7.05 43.88
C GLU A 261 32.49 -8.16 42.82
N ASN A 262 33.65 -8.42 42.20
CA ASN A 262 33.89 -9.55 41.30
C ASN A 262 33.59 -10.87 42.01
N GLN A 263 32.68 -11.70 41.47
CA GLN A 263 32.70 -13.14 41.68
C GLN A 263 32.60 -13.84 40.32
N GLU A 264 33.59 -14.70 40.05
CA GLU A 264 33.72 -15.47 38.82
C GLU A 264 32.55 -16.46 38.63
N PRO A 265 32.13 -16.75 37.38
CA PRO A 265 31.06 -17.71 37.14
C PRO A 265 31.48 -19.12 37.55
N LEU A 266 30.71 -19.69 38.48
CA LEU A 266 30.89 -21.04 39.01
C LEU A 266 30.81 -22.10 37.88
N SER A 267 31.69 -23.11 37.92
CA SER A 267 31.72 -24.20 36.93
C SER A 267 30.41 -24.98 36.91
N THR A 268 30.01 -25.53 35.74
CA THR A 268 28.73 -26.26 35.58
C THR A 268 28.57 -27.43 36.55
N ASP A 269 29.68 -28.07 36.94
CA ASP A 269 29.69 -29.21 37.85
C ASP A 269 29.54 -28.78 39.32
N GLU A 270 30.08 -27.60 39.67
CA GLU A 270 29.96 -27.01 41.01
C GLU A 270 28.55 -26.46 41.24
N LEU A 271 27.94 -25.82 40.24
CA LEU A 271 26.53 -25.39 40.28
C LEU A 271 25.59 -26.57 40.53
N LEU A 272 25.85 -27.72 39.89
CA LEU A 272 25.03 -28.91 40.07
C LEU A 272 25.16 -29.47 41.50
N ALA A 273 26.37 -29.46 42.06
CA ALA A 273 26.63 -29.90 43.42
C ALA A 273 25.91 -29.00 44.45
N GLU A 274 25.95 -27.67 44.26
CA GLU A 274 25.29 -26.70 45.13
C GLU A 274 23.75 -26.85 45.08
N LEU A 275 23.19 -27.02 43.88
CA LEU A 275 21.74 -27.25 43.70
C LEU A 275 21.27 -28.54 44.37
N LYS A 276 22.07 -29.61 44.29
CA LYS A 276 21.76 -30.88 44.96
C LYS A 276 21.73 -30.71 46.48
N LYS A 277 22.72 -30.01 47.04
CA LYS A 277 22.81 -29.72 48.48
C LYS A 277 21.63 -28.87 48.97
N LEU A 278 21.23 -27.84 48.22
CA LEU A 278 20.06 -27.03 48.53
C LEU A 278 18.76 -27.86 48.49
N GLY A 279 18.65 -28.79 47.53
CA GLY A 279 17.53 -29.73 47.45
C GLY A 279 17.44 -30.65 48.66
N GLU A 280 18.58 -31.16 49.14
CA GLU A 280 18.65 -31.98 50.36
C GLU A 280 18.24 -31.18 51.61
N LEU A 281 18.69 -29.93 51.76
CA LEU A 281 18.30 -29.07 52.88
C LEU A 281 16.80 -28.75 52.90
N ARG A 282 16.19 -28.60 51.72
CA ARG A 282 14.74 -28.45 51.57
C ARG A 282 14.00 -29.74 51.96
N GLN A 283 14.43 -30.89 51.46
CA GLN A 283 13.81 -32.19 51.79
C GLN A 283 13.91 -32.51 53.28
N ASN A 284 14.99 -32.10 53.92
CA ASN A 284 15.20 -32.27 55.36
C ASN A 284 14.45 -31.23 56.20
N GLY A 285 13.68 -30.32 55.58
CA GLY A 285 12.89 -29.30 56.27
C GLY A 285 13.71 -28.19 56.94
N VAL A 286 15.01 -28.11 56.65
CA VAL A 286 15.92 -27.09 57.19
C VAL A 286 15.71 -25.75 56.47
N LEU A 287 15.26 -25.80 55.21
CA LEU A 287 15.05 -24.63 54.37
C LEU A 287 13.58 -24.55 53.94
N THR A 288 12.97 -23.38 54.10
CA THR A 288 11.61 -23.11 53.59
C THR A 288 11.62 -22.96 52.07
N ASP A 289 10.48 -23.20 51.42
CA ASP A 289 10.37 -23.11 49.95
C ASP A 289 10.77 -21.72 49.40
N GLU A 290 10.48 -20.66 50.16
CA GLU A 290 10.84 -19.28 49.82
C GLU A 290 12.36 -19.05 49.91
N GLN A 291 13.00 -19.55 50.98
CA GLN A 291 14.45 -19.43 51.16
C GLN A 291 15.22 -20.26 50.12
N PHE A 292 14.70 -21.43 49.74
CA PHE A 292 15.24 -22.25 48.65
C PHE A 292 15.18 -21.50 47.31
N ALA A 293 14.05 -20.85 46.99
CA ALA A 293 13.91 -20.08 45.77
C ALA A 293 14.89 -18.90 45.70
N ALA A 294 15.09 -18.18 46.81
CA ALA A 294 16.03 -17.07 46.90
C ALA A 294 17.49 -17.51 46.73
N GLN A 295 17.91 -18.62 47.37
CA GLN A 295 19.27 -19.15 47.23
C GLN A 295 19.53 -19.73 45.85
N LYS A 296 18.53 -20.39 45.26
CA LYS A 296 18.60 -20.86 43.87
C LYS A 296 18.79 -19.69 42.91
N GLN A 297 18.05 -18.60 43.06
CA GLN A 297 18.20 -17.41 42.20
C GLN A 297 19.59 -16.79 42.30
N LYS A 298 20.18 -16.73 43.51
CA LYS A 298 21.55 -16.24 43.71
C LYS A 298 22.61 -17.08 43.02
N LEU A 299 22.38 -18.37 42.80
CA LEU A 299 23.31 -19.26 42.09
C LEU A 299 23.30 -19.09 40.56
N PHE A 300 22.25 -18.49 40.01
CA PHE A 300 22.10 -18.26 38.56
C PHE A 300 22.28 -16.78 38.18
N ALA A 301 22.54 -15.91 39.15
CA ALA A 301 22.80 -14.48 38.95
C ALA A 301 24.30 -14.25 38.76
#